data_AF-A0A3G9IEM6-F1
#
_entry.id   AF-A0A3G9IEM6-F1
#
_cell.length_a   1.000
_cell.length_b   1.000
_cell.length_c   1.000
_cell.angle_alpha   90.00
_cell.angle_beta   90.00
_cell.angle_gamma   90.00
#
_symmetry.space_group_name_H-M   'P 1'
#
loop_
_entity.id
_entity.type
_entity.pdbx_description
1 polymer ?
#
loop_
_entity_poly.entity_id
_entity_poly.type
_entity_poly.pdbx_seq_one_letter_code
_entity_poly.pdbx_strand_id
1 'polypeptide(L)' 'MASNGDKTGTFLGIPYNWNRPTMQREKKTWWDPENDKFVVPRAYGWGYAFNLATFSRKK' A
#
# COMPACT_ATOMS: atom_id res chain seq x y z
N MET A 1 25.47 -1.49 -3.62
CA MET A 1 24.89 -1.17 -2.30
C MET A 1 23.74 -2.14 -2.03
N ALA A 2 23.89 -3.09 -1.11
CA ALA A 2 22.78 -3.94 -0.67
C ALA A 2 22.10 -3.25 0.52
N SER A 3 20.86 -2.79 0.34
CA SER A 3 20.07 -2.16 1.39
C SER A 3 19.71 -3.21 2.45
N ASN A 4 20.54 -3.33 3.48
CA ASN A 4 20.22 -4.14 4.66
C ASN A 4 18.94 -3.59 5.31
N GLY A 5 17.83 -4.33 5.21
CA GLY A 5 16.70 -4.16 6.14
C GLY A 5 15.30 -4.02 5.54
N ASP A 6 15.14 -3.89 4.23
CA ASP A 6 13.81 -3.78 3.63
C ASP A 6 13.15 -5.15 3.52
N LYS A 7 12.20 -5.46 4.42
CA LYS A 7 11.41 -6.70 4.37
C LYS A 7 10.25 -6.56 3.36
N THR A 8 10.58 -6.11 2.15
CA THR A 8 9.63 -5.90 1.06
C THR A 8 9.89 -6.90 -0.06
N GLY A 9 8.85 -7.33 -0.74
CA GLY A 9 8.97 -8.27 -1.84
C GLY A 9 7.62 -8.64 -2.44
N THR A 10 7.64 -9.63 -3.33
CA THR A 10 6.43 -10.21 -3.91
C THR A 10 6.48 -11.71 -3.72
N PHE A 11 5.45 -12.29 -3.13
CA PHE A 11 5.31 -13.73 -2.92
C PHE A 11 4.06 -14.23 -3.64
N LEU A 12 4.23 -15.19 -4.56
CA LEU A 12 3.14 -15.72 -5.40
C LEU A 12 2.36 -14.64 -6.18
N GLY A 13 3.03 -13.56 -6.59
CA GLY A 13 2.38 -12.41 -7.25
C GLY A 13 1.68 -11.43 -6.31
N ILE A 14 1.77 -11.65 -5.00
CA ILE A 14 1.19 -10.79 -3.96
C ILE A 14 2.30 -9.98 -3.28
N PRO A 15 2.24 -8.64 -3.29
CA PRO A 15 3.24 -7.82 -2.63
C PRO A 15 3.15 -7.96 -1.12
N TYR A 16 4.29 -7.97 -0.44
CA TYR A 16 4.39 -7.87 1.02
C TYR A 16 5.39 -6.79 1.42
N ASN A 17 5.13 -6.17 2.55
CA ASN A 17 5.97 -5.15 3.15
C ASN A 17 5.93 -5.26 4.68
N TRP A 18 7.01 -5.71 5.30
CA TRP A 18 7.16 -5.71 6.76
C TRP A 18 7.96 -4.53 7.31
N ASN A 19 8.18 -3.49 6.52
CA ASN A 19 8.77 -2.24 7.02
C ASN A 19 7.75 -1.51 7.89
N ARG A 20 8.20 -0.94 9.01
CA ARG A 20 7.32 -0.16 9.89
C ARG A 20 6.62 0.94 9.08
N PRO A 21 5.30 0.91 8.95
CA PRO A 21 4.61 1.90 8.16
C PRO A 21 4.57 3.22 8.92
N THR A 22 4.58 4.33 8.19
CA THR A 22 4.22 5.62 8.79
C THR A 22 2.70 5.68 8.94
N MET A 23 2.21 6.33 10.00
CA MET A 23 0.75 6.48 10.20
C MET A 23 0.06 7.17 9.02
N GLN A 24 0.78 8.06 8.32
CA GLN A 24 0.30 8.71 7.09
C GLN A 24 0.11 7.70 5.96
N ARG A 25 1.05 6.76 5.78
CA ARG A 25 0.99 5.77 4.70
C ARG A 25 -0.11 4.73 4.94
N GLU A 26 -0.33 4.31 6.19
CA GLU A 26 -1.49 3.48 6.56
C GLU A 26 -2.80 4.19 6.18
N LYS A 27 -2.97 5.45 6.59
CA LYS A 27 -4.19 6.22 6.25
C LYS A 27 -4.40 6.35 4.74
N LYS A 28 -3.34 6.68 3.99
CA LYS A 28 -3.40 6.76 2.51
C LYS A 28 -3.76 5.42 1.87
N THR A 29 -3.32 4.30 2.43
CA THR A 29 -3.64 2.96 1.88
C THR A 29 -5.15 2.69 1.85
N TRP A 30 -5.91 3.27 2.80
CA TRP A 30 -7.37 3.17 2.85
C TRP A 30 -8.08 4.34 2.17
N TRP A 31 -7.51 5.54 2.27
CA TRP A 31 -8.08 6.78 1.75
C TRP A 31 -7.02 7.72 1.18
N ASP A 32 -6.74 7.56 -0.12
CA ASP A 32 -5.82 8.42 -0.87
C ASP A 32 -6.54 9.04 -2.09
N PRO A 33 -7.06 10.28 -1.94
CA PRO A 33 -7.69 11.02 -3.02
C PRO A 33 -6.68 11.63 -4.00
N GLU A 34 -5.38 11.34 -3.89
CA GLU A 34 -4.38 11.69 -4.89
C GLU A 34 -4.14 10.50 -5.84
N ASN A 35 -4.23 9.27 -5.34
CA ASN A 35 -3.96 8.05 -6.10
C ASN A 35 -5.20 7.47 -6.81
N ASP A 36 -5.16 7.37 -8.13
CA ASP A 36 -6.27 6.85 -8.96
C ASP A 36 -6.48 5.33 -8.82
N LYS A 37 -5.49 4.60 -8.30
CA LYS A 37 -5.57 3.14 -8.19
C LYS A 37 -6.54 2.71 -7.09
N PHE A 38 -7.54 1.92 -7.47
CA PHE A 38 -8.46 1.29 -6.51
C PHE A 38 -7.78 0.22 -5.66
N VAL A 39 -6.91 -0.59 -6.27
CA VAL A 39 -6.18 -1.67 -5.59
C VAL A 39 -4.73 -1.23 -5.43
N VAL A 40 -4.26 -1.15 -4.18
CA VAL A 40 -2.91 -0.71 -3.84
C VAL A 40 -2.21 -1.75 -2.94
N PRO A 41 -0.88 -1.91 -3.00
CA PRO A 41 -0.16 -2.73 -2.04
C PRO A 41 -0.36 -2.20 -0.62
N ARG A 42 -0.49 -3.11 0.35
CA ARG A 42 -0.66 -2.73 1.76
C ARG A 42 0.56 -1.95 2.26
N ALA A 43 0.34 -0.92 3.08
CA ALA A 43 1.43 -0.19 3.74
C ALA A 43 2.28 -1.09 4.63
N TYR A 44 1.65 -2.07 5.29
CA TYR A 44 2.29 -3.09 6.10
C TYR A 44 1.58 -4.45 6.01
N GLY A 45 2.37 -5.52 6.02
CA GLY A 45 1.90 -6.90 5.93
C GLY A 45 1.92 -7.46 4.52
N TRP A 46 1.08 -8.46 4.27
CA TRP A 46 0.99 -9.17 3.00
C TRP A 46 -0.36 -8.88 2.33
N GLY A 47 -0.35 -8.57 1.03
CA GLY A 47 -1.58 -8.38 0.25
C GLY A 47 -1.79 -7.00 -0.33
N TYR A 48 -3.01 -6.83 -0.85
CA TYR A 48 -3.53 -5.60 -1.37
C TYR A 48 -4.54 -4.99 -0.40
N ALA A 49 -4.68 -3.67 -0.46
CA ALA A 49 -5.71 -2.91 0.20
C ALA A 49 -6.52 -2.12 -0.85
N PHE A 50 -7.71 -1.71 -0.44
CA PHE A 50 -8.63 -0.97 -1.31
C PHE A 50 -8.60 0.51 -0.93
N ASN A 51 -8.22 1.34 -1.89
CA ASN A 51 -8.30 2.78 -1.77
C ASN A 51 -9.74 3.24 -2.04
N LEU A 52 -10.51 3.44 -0.98
CA LEU A 52 -11.92 3.84 -1.07
C LEU A 52 -12.11 5.27 -1.56
N ALA A 53 -11.07 6.11 -1.51
CA ALA A 53 -11.14 7.49 -2.01
C ALA A 53 -11.37 7.53 -3.54
N THR A 54 -11.03 6.46 -4.27
CA THR A 54 -11.34 6.35 -5.71
C THR A 54 -12.84 6.37 -5.99
N PHE A 55 -13.68 5.89 -5.06
CA PHE A 55 -15.14 5.98 -5.21
C PHE A 55 -15.66 7.40 -4.98
N SER A 56 -15.04 8.17 -4.08
CA SER A 56 -15.41 9.58 -3.84
C SER A 56 -15.03 10.52 -4.99
N ARG A 57 -14.16 10.07 -5.91
CA ARG A 57 -13.76 10.82 -7.10
C ARG A 57 -14.60 10.52 -8.34
N LYS A 58 -15.61 9.65 -8.24
CA LYS A 58 -16.56 9.47 -9.34
C LYS A 58 -17.48 10.69 -9.44
N LYS A 59 -17.17 11.47 -10.48
CA LYS A 59 -17.98 12.46 -11.18
C LYS A 59 -19.36 11.92 -11.56
#